data_AF-A0A7C7YAK9-F1
#
_entry.id   AF-A0A7C7YAK9-F1
#
_cell.length_a   1.000
_cell.length_b   1.000
_cell.length_c   1.000
_cell.angle_alpha   90.00
_cell.angle_beta   90.00
_cell.angle_gamma   90.00
#
_symmetry.space_group_name_H-M   'P 1'
#
loop_
_entity.id
_entity.type
_entity.pdbx_description
1 polymer ?
#
loop_
_entity_poly.entity_id
_entity_poly.type
_entity_poly.pdbx_seq_one_letter_code
_entity_poly.pdbx_strand_id
1 'polypeptide(L)'
;MSIFGEKCNRCRRRTRHTEAGEPICEACVQEMALIVQASGETDRLCPVDQVKMTKEIAHMIVVDRCPTCSGVWLDGGELERLKGDVNEQAILAMSRGFGFP
;
A
#
# COMPACT_ATOMS: atom_id res chain seq x y z
N MET A 1 17.20 -32.66 4.32
CA MET A 1 16.18 -31.76 3.74
C MET A 1 15.75 -30.77 4.81
N SER A 2 15.96 -29.46 4.61
CA SER A 2 15.68 -28.44 5.64
C SER A 2 14.18 -28.38 5.92
N ILE A 3 13.83 -28.59 7.18
CA ILE A 3 12.45 -28.53 7.73
C ILE A 3 11.94 -27.08 7.76
N PHE A 4 12.84 -26.11 7.58
CA PHE A 4 12.58 -24.69 7.65
C PHE A 4 12.53 -24.09 6.24
N GLY A 5 11.48 -23.29 5.97
CA GLY A 5 11.35 -22.54 4.72
C GLY A 5 12.49 -21.54 4.52
N GLU A 6 12.74 -21.21 3.26
CA GLU A 6 13.80 -20.27 2.84
C GLU A 6 13.53 -18.86 3.35
N LYS A 7 14.57 -18.01 3.38
CA LYS A 7 14.42 -16.61 3.79
C LYS A 7 13.92 -15.79 2.61
N CYS A 8 12.95 -14.92 2.87
CA CYS A 8 12.49 -13.95 1.89
C CYS A 8 13.63 -13.00 1.49
N ASN A 9 13.85 -12.80 0.20
CA ASN A 9 14.91 -11.90 -0.31
C ASN A 9 14.69 -10.43 0.06
N ARG A 10 13.44 -9.99 0.27
CA ARG A 10 13.09 -8.59 0.57
C ARG A 10 13.09 -8.26 2.06
N CYS A 11 12.42 -9.08 2.89
CA CYS A 11 12.28 -8.81 4.33
C CYS A 11 13.03 -9.80 5.26
N ARG A 12 13.73 -10.80 4.71
CA ARG A 12 14.51 -11.82 5.44
C ARG A 12 13.70 -12.75 6.37
N ARG A 13 12.37 -12.58 6.50
CA ARG A 13 11.49 -13.50 7.22
C ARG A 13 11.46 -14.88 6.54
N ARG A 14 11.28 -15.94 7.32
CA ARG A 14 11.14 -17.30 6.76
C ARG A 14 9.81 -17.41 6.02
N THR A 15 9.84 -17.98 4.83
CA THR A 15 8.68 -18.15 3.94
C THR A 15 8.71 -19.51 3.27
N ARG A 16 7.54 -20.00 2.89
CA ARG A 16 7.38 -21.13 1.95
C ARG A 16 6.83 -20.67 0.60
N HIS A 17 6.39 -19.42 0.52
CA HIS A 17 5.93 -18.80 -0.71
C HIS A 17 7.13 -18.46 -1.60
N THR A 18 6.94 -18.69 -2.90
CA THR A 18 7.91 -18.40 -3.96
C THR A 18 7.23 -17.62 -5.07
N GLU A 19 7.93 -16.64 -5.61
CA GLU A 19 7.46 -15.79 -6.71
C GLU A 19 8.52 -15.81 -7.81
N ALA A 20 8.14 -16.17 -9.03
CA ALA A 20 9.06 -16.33 -10.16
C ALA A 20 10.29 -17.23 -9.85
N GLY A 21 10.13 -18.21 -8.96
CA GLY A 21 11.19 -19.15 -8.57
C GLY A 21 12.06 -18.70 -7.40
N GLU A 22 11.88 -17.47 -6.88
CA GLU A 22 12.64 -16.94 -5.75
C GLU A 22 11.81 -16.96 -4.46
N PRO A 23 12.42 -17.14 -3.27
CA PRO A 23 11.70 -17.11 -2.00
C PRO A 23 11.29 -15.67 -1.66
N ILE A 24 10.01 -15.36 -1.82
CA ILE A 24 9.42 -14.06 -1.47
C ILE A 24 8.14 -14.32 -0.67
N CYS A 25 8.02 -13.71 0.52
CA CYS A 25 6.82 -13.89 1.33
C CYS A 25 5.61 -13.17 0.71
N GLU A 26 4.41 -13.70 0.97
CA GLU A 26 3.14 -13.16 0.48
C GLU A 26 2.97 -11.66 0.80
N ALA A 27 3.32 -11.23 2.02
CA ALA A 27 3.26 -9.81 2.40
C ALA A 27 4.18 -8.93 1.54
N CYS A 28 5.39 -9.41 1.19
CA CYS A 28 6.31 -8.67 0.33
C CYS A 28 5.83 -8.61 -1.12
N VAL A 29 5.17 -9.67 -1.60
CA VAL A 29 4.53 -9.71 -2.92
C VAL A 29 3.38 -8.69 -2.98
N GLN A 30 2.52 -8.68 -1.97
CA GLN A 30 1.40 -7.76 -1.89
C GLN A 30 1.87 -6.30 -1.83
N GLU A 31 2.89 -6.01 -1.03
CA GLU A 31 3.52 -4.68 -0.99
C GLU A 31 4.11 -4.27 -2.35
N MET A 32 4.75 -5.21 -3.06
CA MET A 32 5.24 -4.97 -4.43
C MET A 32 4.12 -4.66 -5.41
N ALA A 33 3.03 -5.42 -5.36
CA ALA A 33 1.87 -5.20 -6.22
C ALA A 33 1.27 -3.80 -6.02
N LEU A 34 1.23 -3.32 -4.77
CA LEU A 34 0.75 -1.98 -4.43
C LEU A 34 1.64 -0.87 -5.00
N ILE A 35 2.97 -1.04 -4.96
CA ILE A 35 3.91 -0.07 -5.55
C ILE A 35 3.73 -0.01 -7.07
N VAL A 36 3.52 -1.15 -7.72
CA VAL A 36 3.27 -1.22 -9.17
C VAL A 36 1.94 -0.56 -9.51
N GLN A 37 0.88 -0.81 -8.73
CA GLN A 37 -0.42 -0.16 -8.91
C GLN A 37 -0.29 1.36 -8.83
N ALA A 38 0.35 1.87 -7.75
CA ALA A 38 0.56 3.30 -7.57
C ALA A 38 1.36 3.94 -8.73
N SER A 39 2.33 3.21 -9.27
CA SER A 39 3.14 3.70 -10.41
C SER A 39 2.36 3.71 -11.73
N GLY A 40 1.35 2.86 -11.87
CA GLY A 40 0.53 2.74 -13.08
C GLY A 40 -0.68 3.69 -13.14
N GLU A 41 -1.05 4.29 -12.01
CA GLU A 41 -2.19 5.20 -11.91
C GLU A 41 -1.85 6.60 -12.44
N THR A 42 -2.86 7.26 -13.03
CA THR A 42 -2.70 8.62 -13.58
C THR A 42 -2.54 9.63 -12.45
N ASP A 43 -1.78 10.69 -12.67
CA ASP A 43 -1.67 11.80 -11.72
C ASP A 43 -2.97 12.62 -11.70
N ARG A 44 -3.46 12.92 -10.49
CA ARG A 44 -4.68 13.71 -10.28
C ARG A 44 -4.35 15.07 -9.65
N LEU A 45 -5.22 16.05 -9.93
CA LEU A 45 -5.22 17.34 -9.25
C LEU A 45 -6.29 17.33 -8.17
N CYS A 46 -6.00 17.96 -7.04
CA CYS A 46 -6.95 18.10 -5.95
C CYS A 46 -8.15 18.95 -6.39
N PRO A 47 -9.40 18.52 -6.16
CA PRO A 47 -10.58 19.31 -6.53
C PRO A 47 -10.74 20.59 -5.70
N VAL A 48 -10.10 20.69 -4.53
CA VAL A 48 -10.19 21.85 -3.63
C VAL A 48 -9.18 22.94 -3.98
N ASP A 49 -7.92 22.55 -4.19
CA ASP A 49 -6.80 23.50 -4.34
C ASP A 49 -6.02 23.35 -5.66
N GLN A 50 -6.42 22.40 -6.52
CA GLN A 50 -5.81 22.12 -7.83
C GLN A 50 -4.32 21.74 -7.79
N VAL A 51 -3.79 21.39 -6.61
CA VAL A 51 -2.41 20.89 -6.48
C VAL A 51 -2.34 19.43 -6.90
N LYS A 52 -1.21 19.04 -7.50
CA LYS A 52 -0.93 17.65 -7.85
C LYS A 52 -0.91 16.79 -6.58
N MET A 53 -1.70 15.72 -6.56
CA MET A 53 -1.76 14.77 -5.45
C MET A 53 -0.59 13.79 -5.53
N THR A 54 -0.16 13.30 -4.36
CA THR A 54 0.92 12.33 -4.22
C THR A 54 0.33 10.98 -3.86
N LYS A 55 0.79 9.92 -4.53
CA LYS A 55 0.39 8.55 -4.24
C LYS A 55 1.14 8.01 -3.03
N GLU A 56 0.39 7.52 -2.06
CA GLU A 56 0.91 6.89 -0.86
C GLU A 56 0.26 5.52 -0.66
N ILE A 57 1.02 4.57 -0.10
CA ILE A 57 0.47 3.27 0.27
C ILE A 57 0.09 3.33 1.74
N ALA A 58 -1.20 3.20 2.03
CA ALA A 58 -1.72 3.19 3.39
C ALA A 58 -2.58 1.95 3.59
N HIS A 59 -2.36 1.19 4.67
CA HIS A 59 -3.07 -0.07 4.98
C HIS A 59 -3.36 -0.96 3.75
N MET A 60 -2.33 -1.27 2.98
CA MET A 60 -2.45 -2.18 1.84
C MET A 60 -3.40 -1.71 0.72
N ILE A 61 -3.64 -0.40 0.62
CA ILE A 61 -4.28 0.27 -0.52
C ILE A 61 -3.41 1.44 -0.98
N VAL A 62 -3.57 1.84 -2.24
CA VAL A 62 -2.98 3.07 -2.75
C VAL A 62 -3.98 4.19 -2.45
N VAL A 63 -3.50 5.36 -2.08
CA VAL A 63 -4.32 6.55 -1.89
C VAL A 63 -3.62 7.75 -2.50
N ASP A 64 -4.39 8.64 -3.12
CA ASP A 64 -3.89 9.95 -3.53
C ASP A 64 -4.09 10.93 -2.36
N ARG A 65 -3.01 11.54 -1.86
CA ARG A 65 -3.06 12.59 -0.83
C ARG A 65 -2.71 13.94 -1.41
N CYS A 66 -3.53 14.95 -1.13
CA CYS A 66 -3.15 16.33 -1.40
C CYS A 66 -2.18 16.85 -0.33
N PRO A 67 -0.98 17.34 -0.69
CA PRO A 67 -0.03 17.88 0.28
C PRO A 67 -0.48 19.20 0.90
N THR A 68 -1.47 19.89 0.32
CA THR A 68 -1.93 21.22 0.75
C THR A 68 -3.15 21.13 1.67
N CYS A 69 -4.28 20.59 1.19
CA CYS A 69 -5.49 20.46 2.01
C CYS A 69 -5.53 19.19 2.87
N SER A 70 -4.56 18.28 2.72
CA SER A 70 -4.54 16.95 3.37
C SER A 70 -5.74 16.06 3.01
N GLY A 71 -6.49 16.41 1.95
CA GLY A 71 -7.57 15.57 1.43
C GLY A 71 -7.02 14.26 0.85
N VAL A 72 -7.79 13.19 1.04
CA VAL A 72 -7.47 11.85 0.53
C VAL A 72 -8.50 11.48 -0.54
N TRP A 73 -8.01 10.98 -1.67
CA TRP A 73 -8.81 10.47 -2.77
C TRP A 73 -8.54 8.97 -2.96
N LEU A 74 -9.62 8.23 -3.21
CA LEU A 74 -9.64 6.80 -3.43
C LEU A 74 -10.18 6.52 -4.82
N ASP A 75 -9.53 5.65 -5.57
CA ASP A 75 -10.01 5.20 -6.86
C ASP A 75 -11.06 4.08 -6.73
N GLY A 76 -11.81 3.85 -7.82
CA GLY A 76 -12.85 2.83 -7.86
C GLY A 76 -12.27 1.44 -7.58
N GLY A 77 -12.89 0.66 -6.69
CA GLY A 77 -12.38 -0.65 -6.26
C GLY A 77 -11.49 -0.60 -5.01
N GLU A 78 -10.87 0.54 -4.69
CA GLU A 78 -9.99 0.67 -3.51
C GLU A 78 -10.78 0.73 -2.21
N LEU A 79 -11.95 1.38 -2.26
CA LEU A 79 -12.88 1.42 -1.14
C LEU A 79 -13.41 0.02 -0.79
N GLU A 80 -13.62 -0.86 -1.78
CA GLU A 80 -14.01 -2.25 -1.52
C GLU A 80 -12.91 -3.05 -0.82
N ARG A 81 -11.64 -2.79 -1.14
CA ARG A 81 -10.49 -3.39 -0.44
C ARG A 81 -10.43 -2.92 1.02
N LEU A 82 -10.75 -1.65 1.26
CA LEU A 82 -10.85 -1.10 2.61
C LEU A 82 -12.01 -1.70 3.41
N LYS A 83 -13.13 -2.02 2.74
CA LYS A 83 -14.35 -2.58 3.37
C LYS A 83 -14.17 -4.02 3.88
N GLY A 84 -13.22 -4.78 3.36
CA GLY A 84 -12.87 -6.11 3.90
C GLY A 84 -12.10 -6.06 5.21
N ASP A 85 -11.39 -4.97 5.46
CA ASP A 85 -10.42 -4.76 6.54
C ASP A 85 -10.79 -3.53 7.40
N VAL A 86 -12.09 -3.27 7.61
CA VAL A 86 -12.56 -2.10 8.39
C VAL A 86 -12.26 -2.27 9.88
N ASN A 87 -11.01 -2.04 10.23
CA ASN A 87 -10.62 -1.62 11.56
C ASN A 87 -10.67 -0.10 11.58
N GLU A 88 -11.54 0.48 12.40
CA GLU A 88 -11.70 1.94 12.56
C GLU A 88 -10.36 2.67 12.76
N GLN A 89 -9.40 2.01 13.41
CA GLN A 89 -8.05 2.52 13.63
C GLN A 89 -7.27 2.75 12.32
N ALA A 90 -7.49 1.94 11.29
CA ALA A 90 -6.83 2.06 10.00
C ALA A 90 -7.30 3.32 9.24
N ILE A 91 -8.61 3.58 9.25
CA ILE A 91 -9.19 4.77 8.62
C ILE A 91 -8.68 6.06 9.31
N LEU A 92 -8.59 6.03 10.64
CA LEU A 92 -8.06 7.15 11.42
C LEU A 92 -6.56 7.38 11.20
N ALA A 93 -5.78 6.33 10.98
CA ALA A 93 -4.35 6.42 10.68
C ALA A 93 -4.07 7.03 9.30
N MET A 94 -4.91 6.80 8.29
CA MET A 94 -4.79 7.46 6.97
C MET A 94 -5.10 8.96 7.04
N SER A 95 -5.99 9.35 7.96
CA SER A 95 -6.48 10.73 8.11
C SER A 95 -5.45 11.66 8.77
N ARG A 96 -4.47 11.10 9.48
CA ARG A 96 -3.41 11.87 10.15
C ARG A 96 -2.10 11.52 9.47
N GLY A 97 -1.45 12.49 8.84
CA GLY A 97 -0.10 12.33 8.29
C GLY A 97 0.88 11.98 9.41
N PHE A 98 1.00 10.70 9.73
CA PHE A 98 1.96 10.22 10.70
C PHE A 98 3.24 9.90 9.95
N GLY A 99 4.14 10.89 9.98
CA GLY A 99 5.56 10.58 10.01
C GLY A 99 5.81 9.65 11.20
N PHE A 100 6.46 8.52 10.92
CA PHE A 100 7.05 7.67 11.94
C PHE A 100 8.57 7.82 11.84
N PRO A 101 9.30 7.88 12.97
CA PRO A 101 10.75 8.05 13.02
C PRO A 101 11.56 6.94 12.34
#